data_AF-A0A5C7BGY6-F1
#
_entry.id   AF-A0A5C7BGY6-F1
#
_cell.length_a   1.000
_cell.length_b   1.000
_cell.length_c   1.000
_cell.angle_alpha   90.00
_cell.angle_beta   90.00
_cell.angle_gamma   90.00
#
_symmetry.space_group_name_H-M   'P 1'
#
loop_
_entity.id
_entity.type
_entity.pdbx_description
1 polymer ?
#
loop_
_entity_poly.entity_id
_entity_poly.type
_entity_poly.pdbx_seq_one_letter_code
_entity_poly.pdbx_strand_id
1 'polypeptide(L)'
;MELVVTSQKLEPSPILRLETEFVRPEGLLNSHYKSVVNYNIHHTNTTSIFGIKQLLKSRQYQFTSSIETLLKLSVFATVLAFIL
;
A
#
# COMPACT_ATOMS: atom_id res chain seq x y z
N MET A 1 -3.42 -31.17 -20.86
CA MET A 1 -2.20 -31.97 -21.14
C MET A 1 -1.62 -32.35 -19.81
N GLU A 2 -1.70 -33.62 -19.45
CA GLU A 2 -1.19 -34.13 -18.18
C GLU A 2 0.29 -34.49 -18.30
N LEU A 3 1.11 -33.91 -17.41
CA LEU A 3 2.56 -34.10 -17.40
C LEU A 3 2.89 -35.44 -16.77
N VAL A 4 3.18 -36.43 -17.60
CA VAL A 4 3.76 -37.72 -17.20
C VAL A 4 5.25 -37.50 -16.91
N VAL A 5 5.63 -37.53 -15.63
CA VAL A 5 7.01 -37.38 -15.19
C VAL A 5 7.67 -38.76 -15.15
N THR A 6 8.50 -39.06 -16.15
CA THR A 6 9.34 -40.27 -16.15
C THR A 6 10.41 -40.13 -15.07
N SER A 7 10.36 -40.98 -14.05
CA SER A 7 11.33 -41.03 -12.97
C SER A 7 12.66 -41.62 -13.46
N GLN A 8 13.54 -40.78 -14.02
CA GLN A 8 14.95 -41.12 -14.17
C GLN A 8 15.65 -40.87 -12.84
N LYS A 9 16.31 -41.91 -12.34
CA LYS A 9 17.08 -41.93 -11.09
C LYS A 9 18.32 -41.05 -11.27
N LEU A 10 18.23 -39.78 -10.89
CA LEU A 10 19.38 -38.88 -10.85
C LEU A 10 20.26 -39.21 -9.64
N GLU A 11 21.54 -39.45 -9.90
CA GLU A 11 22.57 -39.59 -8.86
C GLU A 11 22.60 -38.33 -7.97
N PRO A 12 22.74 -38.48 -6.64
CA PRO A 12 22.73 -37.34 -5.73
C PRO A 12 23.98 -36.48 -5.94
N SER A 13 23.77 -35.27 -6.48
CA SER A 13 24.80 -34.22 -6.56
C SER A 13 25.40 -33.95 -5.17
N PRO A 14 26.72 -33.66 -5.05
CA PRO A 14 27.35 -33.39 -3.77
C PRO A 14 26.58 -32.27 -3.06
N ILE A 15 26.16 -32.55 -1.82
CA ILE A 15 25.43 -31.61 -0.98
C ILE A 15 26.35 -30.40 -0.78
N LEU A 16 26.13 -29.35 -1.58
CA LEU A 16 26.70 -28.05 -1.36
C LEU A 16 26.16 -27.62 0.01
N ARG A 17 27.01 -27.65 1.03
CA ARG A 17 26.70 -27.02 2.31
C ARG A 17 26.70 -25.52 2.05
N LEU A 18 25.59 -25.02 1.50
CA LEU A 18 25.21 -23.63 1.66
C LEU A 18 25.18 -23.41 3.16
N GLU A 19 26.21 -22.76 3.68
CA GLU A 19 26.16 -22.09 4.95
C GLU A 19 25.11 -21.00 4.77
N THR A 20 23.84 -21.38 4.96
CA THR A 20 22.73 -20.44 4.99
C THR A 20 22.93 -19.69 6.28
N GLU A 21 23.66 -18.59 6.20
CA GLU A 21 23.67 -17.57 7.23
C GLU A 21 22.20 -17.21 7.46
N PHE A 22 21.63 -17.71 8.56
CA PHE A 22 20.24 -17.47 8.92
C PHE A 22 20.14 -16.00 9.33
N VAL A 23 20.00 -15.11 8.35
CA VAL A 23 19.66 -13.72 8.59
C VAL A 23 18.29 -13.74 9.24
N ARG A 24 18.27 -13.52 10.55
CA ARG A 24 17.03 -13.40 11.32
C ARG A 24 16.24 -12.29 10.65
N PRO A 25 15.01 -12.54 10.14
CA PRO A 25 14.24 -11.48 9.52
C PRO A 25 14.00 -10.42 10.59
N GLU A 26 14.59 -9.25 10.40
CA GLU A 26 14.23 -8.07 11.18
C GLU A 26 12.73 -7.91 10.98
N GLY A 27 11.96 -8.05 12.05
CA GLY A 27 10.51 -8.26 11.99
C GLY A 27 9.80 -7.34 10.98
N LEU A 28 8.70 -7.84 10.42
CA LEU A 28 7.88 -7.07 9.50
C LEU A 28 7.52 -5.72 10.14
N LEU A 29 7.61 -4.64 9.35
CA LEU A 29 7.30 -3.26 9.78
C LEU A 29 8.36 -2.58 10.68
N ASN A 30 9.64 -2.90 10.50
CA ASN A 30 10.74 -2.16 11.15
C ASN A 30 10.85 -0.69 10.64
N SER A 31 11.74 0.09 11.27
CA SER A 31 11.96 1.50 10.91
C SER A 31 12.43 1.69 9.45
N HIS A 32 13.20 0.74 8.92
CA HIS A 32 13.60 0.73 7.52
C HIS A 32 12.40 0.48 6.60
N TYR A 33 11.51 -0.46 6.92
CA TYR A 33 10.27 -0.65 6.17
C TYR A 33 9.43 0.62 6.16
N LYS A 34 9.31 1.30 7.31
CA LYS A 34 8.59 2.58 7.42
C LYS A 34 9.19 3.66 6.53
N SER A 35 10.52 3.78 6.48
CA SER A 35 11.18 4.80 5.64
C SER A 35 10.94 4.55 4.16
N VAL A 36 11.03 3.28 3.72
CA VAL A 36 10.78 2.87 2.33
C VAL A 36 9.33 3.13 1.94
N VAL A 37 8.37 2.77 2.81
CA VAL A 37 6.95 3.01 2.55
C VAL A 37 6.65 4.49 2.45
N ASN A 38 7.16 5.32 3.36
CA ASN A 38 6.98 6.78 3.28
C ASN A 38 7.57 7.36 2.00
N TYR A 39 8.79 6.95 1.64
CA TYR A 39 9.42 7.38 0.40
C TYR A 39 8.54 7.02 -0.81
N ASN A 40 8.06 5.78 -0.88
CA ASN A 40 7.21 5.31 -1.98
C ASN A 40 5.86 6.03 -2.03
N ILE A 41 5.25 6.34 -0.87
CA ILE A 41 4.00 7.10 -0.79
C ILE A 41 4.14 8.52 -1.34
N HIS A 42 5.30 9.15 -1.14
CA HIS A 42 5.55 10.51 -1.64
C HIS A 42 6.08 10.54 -3.09
N HIS A 43 6.75 9.48 -3.53
CA HIS A 43 7.34 9.37 -4.88
C HIS A 43 6.58 8.36 -5.75
N THR A 44 5.26 8.23 -5.58
CA THR A 44 4.48 7.24 -6.33
C THR A 44 4.50 7.54 -7.83
N ASN A 45 4.81 6.53 -8.64
CA ASN A 45 4.62 6.63 -10.07
C ASN A 45 3.11 6.60 -10.41
N THR A 46 2.61 7.68 -11.01
CA THR A 46 1.21 7.88 -11.38
C THR A 46 0.71 6.92 -12.47
N THR A 47 1.61 6.27 -13.21
CA THR A 47 1.24 5.28 -14.23
C THR A 47 1.16 3.85 -13.68
N SER A 48 1.63 3.62 -12.45
CA SER A 48 1.54 2.30 -11.81
C SER A 48 0.13 2.03 -11.27
N ILE A 49 -0.28 0.76 -11.24
CA ILE A 49 -1.58 0.36 -10.66
C ILE A 49 -1.72 0.84 -9.20
N PHE A 50 -0.64 0.75 -8.44
CA PHE A 50 -0.59 1.25 -7.06
C PHE A 50 -0.80 2.77 -6.99
N GLY A 51 -0.08 3.53 -7.81
CA GLY A 51 -0.19 4.99 -7.87
C GLY A 51 -1.59 5.45 -8.30
N ILE A 52 -2.20 4.80 -9.30
CA ILE A 52 -3.57 5.09 -9.73
C ILE A 52 -4.56 4.86 -8.59
N LYS A 53 -4.46 3.71 -7.89
CA LYS A 53 -5.33 3.39 -6.76
C LYS A 53 -5.14 4.37 -5.60
N GLN A 54 -3.90 4.75 -5.30
CA GLN A 54 -3.59 5.71 -4.24
C GLN A 54 -4.10 7.10 -4.58
N LEU A 55 -3.97 7.55 -5.84
CA LEU A 55 -4.49 8.83 -6.31
C LEU A 55 -6.01 8.92 -6.19
N LEU A 56 -6.73 7.87 -6.59
CA LEU A 56 -8.18 7.83 -6.47
C LEU A 56 -8.61 7.95 -5.00
N LYS A 57 -7.93 7.18 -4.13
CA LYS A 57 -8.19 7.17 -2.69
C LYS A 57 -7.89 8.52 -2.05
N SER A 58 -6.76 9.16 -2.37
CA SER A 58 -6.39 10.47 -1.80
C SER A 58 -7.39 11.55 -2.19
N ARG A 59 -7.86 11.56 -3.45
CA ARG A 59 -8.89 12.49 -3.90
C ARG A 59 -10.20 12.30 -3.15
N GLN A 60 -10.63 11.05 -2.96
CA GLN A 60 -11.86 10.78 -2.21
C GLN A 60 -11.83 11.37 -0.79
N TYR A 61 -10.72 11.22 -0.07
CA TYR A 61 -10.59 11.77 1.29
C TYR A 61 -10.43 13.31 1.33
N GLN A 62 -9.92 13.95 0.27
CA GLN A 62 -9.83 15.41 0.23
C GLN A 62 -11.20 16.08 0.06
N PHE A 63 -12.12 15.48 -0.70
CA PHE A 63 -13.42 16.09 -0.98
C PHE A 63 -14.42 15.97 0.18
N THR A 64 -14.28 14.95 1.04
CA THR A 64 -15.32 14.63 2.04
C THR A 64 -15.35 15.56 3.25
N SER A 65 -14.31 16.35 3.53
CA SER A 65 -14.28 17.15 4.76
C SER A 65 -14.79 18.58 4.60
N SER A 66 -14.37 19.30 3.56
CA SER A 66 -14.55 20.76 3.53
C SER A 66 -15.94 21.19 3.04
N ILE A 67 -16.50 20.48 2.06
CA ILE A 67 -17.82 20.81 1.48
C ILE A 67 -18.94 20.55 2.50
N GLU A 68 -18.87 19.44 3.24
CA GLU A 68 -19.86 19.13 4.27
C GLU A 68 -19.87 20.20 5.37
N THR A 69 -18.69 20.62 5.85
CA THR A 69 -18.57 21.67 6.85
C THR A 69 -19.05 23.03 6.34
N LEU A 70 -18.73 23.38 5.09
CA LEU A 70 -19.17 24.64 4.47
C LEU A 70 -20.68 24.68 4.31
N LEU A 71 -21.30 23.57 3.89
CA LEU A 71 -22.75 23.47 3.74
C LEU A 71 -23.46 23.64 5.08
N LYS A 72 -23.00 22.94 6.12
CA LYS A 72 -23.55 23.06 7.49
C LYS A 72 -23.41 24.49 8.03
N LEU A 73 -22.24 25.10 7.85
CA LEU A 73 -21.98 26.47 8.29
C LEU A 73 -22.86 27.50 7.55
N SER A 74 -23.03 27.33 6.25
CA SER A 74 -23.88 28.19 5.41
C SER A 74 -25.34 28.16 5.88
N VAL A 75 -25.89 26.95 6.10
CA VAL A 75 -27.27 26.79 6.60
C VAL A 75 -27.42 27.40 8.00
N PHE A 76 -26.43 27.24 8.88
CA PHE A 76 -26.47 27.84 10.20
C PHE A 76 -26.47 29.39 10.13
N ALA A 77 -25.62 29.96 9.28
CA ALA A 77 -25.52 31.40 9.10
C ALA A 77 -26.80 32.03 8.52
N THR A 78 -27.45 31.36 7.55
CA THR A 78 -28.72 31.84 7.01
C THR A 78 -29.82 31.81 8.06
N VAL A 79 -29.96 30.72 8.83
CA VAL A 79 -30.94 30.64 9.92
C VAL A 79 -30.71 31.74 10.95
N LEU A 80 -29.45 31.99 11.35
CA LEU A 80 -29.11 33.11 12.24
C LEU A 80 -29.54 34.47 11.67
N ALA A 81 -29.28 34.71 10.39
CA ALA A 81 -29.64 35.97 9.74
C ALA A 81 -31.16 36.20 9.63
N PHE A 82 -31.98 35.13 9.66
CA PHE A 82 -33.43 35.24 9.69
C PHE A 82 -34.00 35.40 11.12
N ILE A 83 -33.27 34.96 12.13
CA ILE A 83 -33.67 35.05 13.54
C ILE A 83 -33.30 36.42 14.15
N LEU A 84 -32.19 37.00 13.70
CA LEU A 84 -31.60 38.25 14.20
C LEU A 84 -32.23 39.46 13.50
#